data_AF-A0A0F3QJN6-F1
#
_entry.id   AF-A0A0F3QJN6-F1
#
_cell.length_a   1.000
_cell.length_b   1.000
_cell.length_c   1.000
_cell.angle_alpha   90.00
_cell.angle_beta   90.00
_cell.angle_gamma   90.00
#
_symmetry.space_group_name_H-M   'P 1'
#
loop_
_entity.id
_entity.type
_entity.pdbx_description
1 polymer ?
#
loop_
_entity_poly.entity_id
_entity_poly.type
_entity_poly.pdbx_seq_one_letter_code
_entity_poly.pdbx_strand_id
1 'polypeptide(L)' 'MSARNSKTSGLRLFYERLINNGKKKMVALTALMHKIIVIANAKLKSLLFNLKHS' A
#
# COMPACT_ATOMS: atom_id res chain seq x y z
N MET A 1 -13.33 1.71 -14.99
CA MET A 1 -12.90 1.33 -13.63
C MET A 1 -12.84 2.60 -12.78
N SER A 2 -13.91 2.97 -12.08
CA SER A 2 -13.90 4.19 -11.24
C SER A 2 -13.04 3.95 -10.01
N ALA A 3 -11.97 4.73 -9.86
CA ALA A 3 -11.20 4.77 -8.62
C ALA A 3 -12.10 5.34 -7.52
N ARG A 4 -12.69 4.45 -6.70
CA ARG A 4 -13.50 4.84 -5.55
C ARG A 4 -12.60 5.66 -4.62
N ASN A 5 -12.84 6.98 -4.53
CA ASN A 5 -12.23 7.84 -3.52
C ASN A 5 -12.83 7.46 -2.15
N SER A 6 -12.39 6.33 -1.60
CA SER A 6 -12.61 6.06 -0.19
C SER A 6 -11.79 7.09 0.57
N LYS A 7 -12.48 8.09 1.12
CA LYS A 7 -11.90 9.15 1.96
C LYS A 7 -11.08 8.57 3.15
N THR A 8 -11.23 7.27 3.42
CA THR A 8 -10.51 6.40 4.35
C THR A 8 -9.65 5.33 3.63
N SER A 9 -8.84 5.72 2.64
CA SER A 9 -7.89 4.78 2.02
C SER A 9 -6.85 4.34 3.06
N GLY A 10 -6.68 3.03 3.27
CA GLY A 10 -5.75 2.50 4.28
C GLY A 10 -4.28 2.92 4.10
N LEU A 11 -3.94 3.47 2.92
CA LEU A 11 -2.65 4.09 2.65
C LEU A 11 -2.55 5.50 3.24
N ARG A 12 -3.61 6.31 3.16
CA ARG A 12 -3.66 7.65 3.75
C ARG A 12 -3.53 7.57 5.28
N LEU A 13 -4.29 6.69 5.92
CA LEU A 13 -4.20 6.48 7.37
C LEU A 13 -2.81 6.01 7.80
N PHE A 14 -2.15 5.18 6.99
CA PHE A 14 -0.78 4.74 7.27
C PHE A 14 0.22 5.90 7.20
N TYR A 15 0.11 6.75 6.19
CA TYR A 15 0.94 7.95 6.07
C TYR A 15 0.69 8.93 7.23
N GLU A 16 -0.57 9.24 7.53
CA GLU A 16 -0.94 10.15 8.62
C GLU A 16 -0.40 9.64 9.97
N ARG A 17 -0.49 8.33 10.25
CA ARG A 17 0.11 7.73 11.46
C ARG A 17 1.63 7.93 11.52
N LEU A 18 2.35 7.81 10.40
CA LEU A 18 3.80 8.02 10.36
C LEU A 18 4.16 9.48 10.67
N ILE A 19 3.42 10.43 10.10
CA ILE A 19 3.63 11.86 10.36
C ILE A 19 3.29 12.21 11.81
N ASN A 20 2.16 11.71 12.32
CA ASN A 20 1.73 11.95 13.71
C ASN A 20 2.72 11.37 14.72
N ASN A 21 3.44 10.29 14.36
CA ASN A 21 4.52 9.72 15.17
C ASN A 21 5.86 10.48 15.03
N GLY A 22 5.86 11.67 14.42
CA GLY A 22 7.05 12.54 14.31
C GLY A 22 8.04 12.14 13.22
N LYS A 23 7.67 11.25 12.28
CA LYS A 23 8.57 10.89 11.17
C LYS A 23 8.63 12.02 10.14
N LYS A 24 9.83 12.26 9.60
CA LYS A 24 10.02 13.21 8.49
C LYS A 24 9.16 12.78 7.29
N LYS A 25 8.58 13.76 6.57
CA LYS A 25 7.73 13.51 5.39
C LYS A 25 8.40 12.59 4.36
N MET A 26 9.70 12.79 4.10
CA MET A 26 10.48 11.93 3.21
C MET A 26 10.49 10.46 3.67
N VAL A 27 10.72 10.21 4.96
CA VAL A 27 10.71 8.86 5.53
C VAL A 27 9.32 8.22 5.44
N ALA A 28 8.27 9.01 5.71
CA ALA A 28 6.90 8.54 5.62
C ALA A 28 6.50 8.17 4.18
N LEU A 29 6.94 8.96 3.18
CA LEU A 29 6.73 8.67 1.77
C LEU A 29 7.46 7.38 1.35
N THR A 30 8.74 7.23 1.70
CA THR A 30 9.50 6.02 1.36
C THR A 30 8.87 4.77 1.98
N ALA A 31 8.43 4.84 3.24
CA ALA A 31 7.74 3.74 3.91
C ALA A 31 6.39 3.40 3.23
N LEU A 32 5.66 4.42 2.77
CA LEU A 32 4.42 4.23 2.04
C LEU A 32 4.64 3.58 0.67
N MET A 33 5.69 4.01 -0.07
CA MET A 33 6.08 3.38 -1.34
C MET A 33 6.41 1.90 -1.14
N HIS A 34 7.21 1.58 -0.12
CA HIS A 34 7.54 0.19 0.22
C HIS A 34 6.28 -0.63 0.52
N LYS A 35 5.32 -0.08 1.27
CA LYS A 35 4.04 -0.73 1.56
C LYS A 35 3.21 -1.00 0.30
N ILE A 36 3.20 -0.08 -0.67
CA ILE A 36 2.52 -0.28 -1.96
C ILE A 36 3.16 -1.43 -2.74
N ILE A 37 4.48 -1.46 -2.85
CA ILE A 37 5.22 -2.51 -3.57
C ILE A 37 4.97 -3.88 -2.95
N VAL A 38 5.01 -3.99 -1.62
CA VAL A 38 4.75 -5.25 -0.91
C VAL A 38 3.33 -5.76 -1.18
N ILE A 39 2.32 -4.88 -1.15
CA ILE A 39 0.93 -5.25 -1.47
C ILE A 39 0.81 -5.72 -2.92
N ALA A 40 1.46 -5.03 -3.86
CA ALA A 40 1.45 -5.43 -5.27
C ALA A 40 2.10 -6.82 -5.47
N ASN A 41 3.27 -7.05 -4.87
CA ASN A 41 3.98 -8.33 -4.96
C ASN A 41 3.17 -9.48 -4.35
N ALA A 42 2.50 -9.26 -3.22
CA ALA A 42 1.62 -10.26 -2.62
C ALA A 42 0.44 -10.62 -3.54
N LYS A 43 -0.17 -9.62 -4.19
CA LYS A 43 -1.26 -9.84 -5.17
C LYS A 43 -0.78 -10.59 -6.40
N LEU A 44 0.38 -10.21 -6.94
CA LEU A 44 0.98 -10.90 -8.09
C LEU A 44 1.31 -12.36 -7.76
N LYS A 45 1.84 -12.62 -6.58
CA LYS A 45 2.10 -14.00 -6.11
C LYS A 45 0.80 -14.82 -6.03
N SER A 46 -0.26 -14.22 -5.47
CA SER A 46 -1.58 -14.87 -5.41
C SER A 46 -2.13 -15.18 -6.80
N LEU A 47 -2.07 -14.20 -7.72
CA LEU A 47 -2.48 -14.39 -9.11
C LEU A 47 -1.69 -15.51 -9.80
N LEU A 48 -0.36 -15.49 -9.68
CA LEU A 48 0.51 -16.49 -10.28
C LEU A 48 0.29 -17.88 -9.69
N PHE A 49 0.04 -17.98 -8.38
CA PHE A 49 -0.31 -19.25 -7.73
C PHE A 49 -1.59 -19.84 -8.28
N ASN A 50 -2.64 -19.01 -8.44
CA ASN A 50 -3.93 -19.44 -8.99
C ASN A 50 -3.81 -19.89 -10.45
N LEU A 51 -3.01 -19.19 -11.27
CA LEU A 51 -2.80 -19.55 -12.67
C LEU A 51 -2.04 -20.88 -12.85
N LYS A 52 -1.17 -21.24 -11.90
CA LYS A 52 -0.38 -22.48 -11.98
C LYS A 52 -1.16 -23.73 -11.56
N HIS A 53 -2.30 -23.56 -10.87
CA HIS A 53 -3.17 -24.65 -10.40
C HIS A 53 -4.51 -24.70 -11.15
N SER A 54 -4.63 -23.98 -12.28
CA SER A 54 -5.77 -24.02 -13.18
C SER A 54 -5.41 -24.74 -14.46
#